data_AF-B9TBA5-F1
#
_entry.id   AF-B9TBA5-F1
#
_cell.length_a   1.000
_cell.length_b   1.000
_cell.length_c   1.000
_cell.angle_alpha   90.00
_cell.angle_beta   90.00
_cell.angle_gamma   90.00
#
_symmetry.space_group_name_H-M   'P 1'
#
loop_
_entity.id
_entity.type
_entity.pdbx_description
1 polymer ?
#
loop_
_entity_poly.entity_id
_entity_poly.type
_entity_poly.pdbx_seq_one_letter_code
_entity_poly.pdbx_strand_id
1 'polypeptide(L)'
;MKLGVAYTQFNHPASPSNPQNGAVDSSGWGFSNPFAKSPGNAMTSRQTIFGIAGSYDLNVVQVAFNYTNVLYDYADSSGVRLQNGEATVTKYLTPSLLLGVGYIYTAADYSQSRAPHWHQVNIGADYFLTKRTDVYVVGLYQNASVGAHAQIYTTSPSSTRNQSVVVVGMRTKF
;
A
#
# COMPACT_ATOMS: atom_id res chain seq x y z
N MET A 1 -7.76 22.29 5.53
CA MET A 1 -7.49 21.02 6.23
C MET A 1 -8.54 20.00 5.83
N LYS A 2 -8.15 18.78 5.49
CA LYS A 2 -9.06 17.66 5.22
C LYS A 2 -8.71 16.52 6.15
N LEU A 3 -9.70 15.91 6.78
CA LEU A 3 -9.56 14.76 7.68
C LEU A 3 -10.56 13.68 7.26
N GLY A 4 -10.18 12.43 7.46
CA GLY A 4 -11.03 11.28 7.15
C GLY A 4 -10.75 10.11 8.07
N VAL A 5 -11.78 9.31 8.30
CA VAL A 5 -11.69 8.03 8.99
C VAL A 5 -12.43 6.99 8.14
N ALA A 6 -11.97 5.75 8.18
CA ALA A 6 -12.58 4.64 7.46
C ALA A 6 -12.59 3.40 8.35
N TYR A 7 -13.67 2.63 8.23
CA TYR A 7 -13.79 1.30 8.81
C TYR A 7 -14.38 0.37 7.77
N THR A 8 -13.82 -0.81 7.61
CA THR A 8 -14.35 -1.84 6.73
C THR A 8 -14.08 -3.19 7.35
N GLN A 9 -15.07 -4.07 7.29
CA GLN A 9 -14.94 -5.45 7.74
C GLN A 9 -15.45 -6.41 6.68
N PHE A 10 -14.66 -7.44 6.41
CA PHE A 10 -15.01 -8.55 5.56
C PHE A 10 -15.09 -9.82 6.40
N ASN A 11 -16.17 -10.56 6.25
CA ASN A 11 -16.36 -11.86 6.89
C ASN A 11 -16.34 -12.94 5.81
N HIS A 12 -15.49 -13.94 5.99
CA HIS A 12 -15.22 -15.03 5.06
C HIS A 12 -14.93 -14.59 3.61
N PRO A 13 -14.06 -13.58 3.40
CA PRO A 13 -13.67 -13.20 2.04
C PRO A 13 -12.99 -14.37 1.33
N ALA A 14 -13.25 -14.52 0.03
CA ALA A 14 -12.66 -15.59 -0.80
C ALA A 14 -12.88 -17.01 -0.24
N SER A 15 -14.01 -17.26 0.46
CA SER A 15 -14.35 -18.56 1.02
C SER A 15 -14.41 -19.67 -0.05
N PRO A 16 -13.86 -20.89 0.21
CA PRO A 16 -14.02 -22.03 -0.68
C PRO A 16 -15.47 -22.45 -0.92
N SER A 17 -16.38 -22.07 -0.02
CA SER A 17 -17.82 -22.29 -0.20
C SER A 17 -18.48 -21.31 -1.17
N ASN A 18 -17.77 -20.28 -1.64
CA ASN A 18 -18.23 -19.35 -2.67
C ASN A 18 -17.08 -18.87 -3.59
N PRO A 19 -16.50 -19.78 -4.40
CA PRO A 19 -15.21 -19.57 -5.07
C PRO A 19 -15.25 -18.65 -6.31
N GLN A 20 -16.43 -18.34 -6.87
CA GLN A 20 -16.54 -17.57 -8.12
C GLN A 20 -17.63 -16.49 -8.19
N ASN A 21 -18.47 -16.31 -7.16
CA ASN A 21 -19.58 -15.33 -7.19
C ASN A 21 -19.83 -14.68 -5.80
N GLY A 22 -18.82 -14.67 -4.94
CA GLY A 22 -18.90 -13.99 -3.65
C GLY A 22 -18.79 -12.47 -3.79
N ALA A 23 -19.32 -11.73 -2.81
CA ALA A 23 -19.13 -10.27 -2.76
C ALA A 23 -17.64 -9.87 -2.69
N VAL A 24 -16.77 -10.79 -2.24
CA VAL A 24 -15.30 -10.69 -2.26
C VAL A 24 -14.75 -12.07 -2.63
N ASP A 25 -14.29 -12.25 -3.87
CA ASP A 25 -13.72 -13.51 -4.38
C ASP A 25 -12.18 -13.49 -4.46
N SER A 26 -11.56 -14.66 -4.67
CA SER A 26 -10.09 -14.81 -4.78
C SER A 26 -9.50 -14.39 -6.13
N SER A 27 -10.34 -14.16 -7.14
CA SER A 27 -9.97 -13.78 -8.51
C SER A 27 -10.11 -12.27 -8.80
N GLY A 28 -10.78 -11.52 -7.92
CA GLY A 28 -11.05 -10.10 -8.04
C GLY A 28 -9.91 -9.22 -7.55
N TRP A 29 -9.87 -7.99 -8.08
CA TRP A 29 -8.95 -6.94 -7.63
C TRP A 29 -9.23 -6.57 -6.17
N GLY A 30 -8.35 -7.00 -5.26
CA GLY A 30 -8.42 -6.61 -3.84
C GLY A 30 -8.00 -7.71 -2.85
N PHE A 31 -8.14 -8.99 -3.21
CA PHE A 31 -7.78 -10.12 -2.33
C PHE A 31 -6.52 -10.90 -2.76
N SER A 32 -5.80 -10.43 -3.79
CA SER A 32 -4.53 -10.99 -4.28
C SER A 32 -3.31 -10.43 -3.55
N ASN A 33 -3.40 -10.31 -2.24
CA ASN A 33 -2.39 -9.75 -1.35
C ASN A 33 -1.59 -10.91 -0.68
N PRO A 34 -0.26 -10.78 -0.45
CA PRO A 34 0.55 -11.76 0.31
C PRO A 34 -0.03 -12.19 1.67
N PHE A 35 -0.85 -11.37 2.32
CA PHE A 35 -1.49 -11.60 3.62
C PHE A 35 -2.89 -12.21 3.52
N ALA A 36 -3.43 -12.44 2.31
CA ALA A 36 -4.76 -13.02 2.11
C ALA A 36 -4.88 -14.47 2.64
N LYS A 37 -3.75 -15.15 2.82
CA LYS A 37 -3.64 -16.46 3.46
C LYS A 37 -2.62 -16.43 4.59
N SER A 38 -2.80 -17.32 5.56
CA SER A 38 -1.80 -17.54 6.61
C SER A 38 -0.51 -18.13 6.00
N PRO A 39 0.63 -18.06 6.70
CA PRO A 39 1.84 -18.79 6.31
C PRO A 39 1.61 -20.31 6.18
N GLY A 40 0.59 -20.86 6.86
CA GLY A 40 0.13 -22.24 6.74
C GLY A 40 -0.88 -22.48 5.61
N ASN A 41 -1.06 -21.51 4.70
CA ASN A 41 -1.98 -21.55 3.56
C ASN A 41 -3.47 -21.64 3.94
N ALA A 42 -3.83 -21.27 5.18
CA ALA A 42 -5.23 -21.14 5.59
C ALA A 42 -5.84 -19.85 5.03
N MET A 43 -7.12 -19.89 4.68
CA MET A 43 -7.86 -18.73 4.16
C MET A 43 -8.13 -17.71 5.28
N THR A 44 -8.33 -16.45 4.89
CA THR A 44 -8.80 -15.40 5.80
C THR A 44 -10.27 -15.64 6.18
N SER A 45 -10.55 -15.80 7.47
CA SER A 45 -11.91 -15.89 8.01
C SER A 45 -12.51 -14.50 8.26
N ARG A 46 -11.70 -13.54 8.71
CA ARG A 46 -12.16 -12.16 8.89
C ARG A 46 -11.03 -11.18 8.61
N GLN A 47 -11.36 -10.10 7.93
CA GLN A 47 -10.46 -8.97 7.73
C GLN A 47 -11.13 -7.70 8.24
N THR A 48 -10.47 -6.98 9.13
CA THR A 48 -10.94 -5.69 9.63
C THR A 48 -9.92 -4.61 9.30
N ILE A 49 -10.35 -3.54 8.66
CA ILE A 49 -9.52 -2.40 8.29
C ILE A 49 -10.05 -1.19 9.04
N PHE A 50 -9.18 -0.54 9.80
CA PHE A 50 -9.42 0.80 10.34
C PHE A 50 -8.39 1.75 9.74
N GLY A 51 -8.81 2.93 9.34
CA GLY A 51 -7.94 3.92 8.73
C GLY A 51 -8.26 5.32 9.19
N ILE A 52 -7.22 6.14 9.33
CA ILE A 52 -7.33 7.59 9.51
C ILE A 52 -6.42 8.27 8.50
N ALA A 53 -6.84 9.43 8.01
CA ALA A 53 -6.04 10.22 7.10
C ALA A 53 -6.26 11.71 7.31
N GLY A 54 -5.24 12.50 7.02
CA GLY A 54 -5.28 13.94 7.06
C GLY A 54 -4.44 14.55 5.96
N SER A 55 -4.84 15.72 5.49
CA SER A 55 -4.01 16.55 4.62
C SER A 55 -4.18 18.03 4.90
N TYR A 56 -3.10 18.76 4.67
CA TYR A 56 -3.04 20.18 4.85
C TYR A 56 -2.20 20.82 3.73
N ASP A 57 -2.66 21.95 3.24
CA ASP A 57 -1.93 22.76 2.27
C ASP A 57 -1.30 23.93 3.02
N LEU A 58 0.03 23.97 3.06
CA LEU A 58 0.82 25.02 3.70
C LEU A 58 1.10 26.20 2.75
N ASN A 59 0.37 26.29 1.62
CA ASN A 59 0.58 27.20 0.48
C ASN A 59 1.88 26.96 -0.30
N VAL A 60 2.94 26.52 0.37
CA VAL A 60 4.26 26.23 -0.24
C VAL A 60 4.41 24.74 -0.56
N VAL A 61 3.81 23.89 0.28
CA VAL A 61 3.81 22.44 0.12
C VAL A 61 2.47 21.89 0.60
N GLN A 62 2.02 20.80 -0.01
CA GLN A 62 0.93 20.01 0.51
C GLN A 62 1.53 18.83 1.28
N VAL A 63 1.01 18.60 2.48
CA VAL A 63 1.37 17.44 3.31
C VAL A 63 0.15 16.56 3.48
N ALA A 64 0.34 15.25 3.41
CA ALA A 64 -0.68 14.28 3.77
C ALA A 64 -0.09 13.17 4.62
N PHE A 65 -0.92 12.63 5.48
CA PHE A 65 -0.60 11.49 6.33
C PHE A 65 -1.77 10.52 6.30
N ASN A 66 -1.48 9.23 6.31
CA ASN A 66 -2.47 8.21 6.59
C ASN A 66 -1.88 7.13 7.49
N TYR A 67 -2.77 6.53 8.27
CA TYR A 67 -2.46 5.36 9.07
C TYR A 67 -3.59 4.36 8.92
N THR A 68 -3.25 3.12 8.62
CA THR A 68 -4.20 2.01 8.59
C THR A 68 -3.74 0.90 9.51
N ASN A 69 -4.72 0.28 10.15
CA ASN A 69 -4.57 -0.89 10.99
C ASN A 69 -5.48 -1.98 10.45
N VAL A 70 -4.88 -3.00 9.85
CA VAL A 70 -5.57 -4.15 9.29
C VAL A 70 -5.36 -5.36 10.18
N LEU A 71 -6.45 -6.02 10.55
CA LEU A 71 -6.45 -7.27 11.30
C LEU A 71 -6.93 -8.38 10.37
N TYR A 72 -6.12 -9.42 10.22
CA TYR A 72 -6.49 -10.65 9.53
C TYR A 72 -6.60 -11.76 10.56
N ASP A 73 -7.79 -12.36 10.65
CA ASP A 73 -8.04 -13.60 11.37
C ASP A 73 -8.17 -14.73 10.35
N TYR A 74 -7.36 -15.77 10.49
CA TYR A 74 -7.32 -16.90 9.57
C TYR A 74 -8.14 -18.08 10.10
N ALA A 75 -8.56 -18.96 9.19
CA ALA A 75 -9.35 -20.14 9.52
C ALA A 75 -8.60 -21.19 10.38
N ASP A 76 -7.26 -21.13 10.43
CA ASP A 76 -6.41 -21.97 11.26
C ASP A 76 -6.19 -21.41 12.69
N SER A 77 -6.99 -20.43 13.10
CA SER A 77 -6.87 -19.70 14.38
C SER A 77 -5.59 -18.87 14.53
N SER A 78 -4.79 -18.72 13.47
CA SER A 78 -3.71 -17.74 13.43
C SER A 78 -4.22 -16.36 13.02
N GLY A 79 -3.39 -15.33 13.22
CA GLY A 79 -3.73 -13.99 12.78
C GLY A 79 -2.50 -13.15 12.48
N VAL A 80 -2.70 -12.08 11.73
CA VAL A 80 -1.70 -11.03 11.52
C VAL A 80 -2.33 -9.66 11.63
N ARG A 81 -1.62 -8.77 12.33
CA ARG A 81 -1.93 -7.35 12.39
C ARG A 81 -0.97 -6.60 11.49
N LEU A 82 -1.48 -5.88 10.50
CA LEU A 82 -0.71 -4.97 9.67
C LEU A 82 -0.96 -3.53 10.11
N GLN A 83 0.10 -2.81 10.37
CA GLN A 83 0.07 -1.38 10.64
C GLN A 83 0.83 -0.69 9.53
N ASN A 84 0.16 0.17 8.79
CA ASN A 84 0.76 0.92 7.70
C ASN A 84 0.63 2.42 7.98
N GLY A 85 1.75 3.11 8.06
CA GLY A 85 1.80 4.56 8.21
C GLY A 85 2.45 5.17 6.97
N GLU A 86 1.82 6.19 6.40
CA GLU A 86 2.34 6.87 5.23
C GLU A 86 2.32 8.37 5.45
N ALA A 87 3.39 9.04 5.03
CA ALA A 87 3.48 10.48 4.97
C ALA A 87 3.95 10.90 3.58
N THR A 88 3.32 11.92 3.03
CA THR A 88 3.69 12.49 1.73
C THR A 88 3.82 13.99 1.81
N VAL A 89 4.76 14.51 1.03
CA VAL A 89 4.96 15.94 0.80
C VAL A 89 5.01 16.17 -0.69
N THR A 90 4.19 17.07 -1.19
CA THR A 90 4.15 17.45 -2.60
C THR A 90 4.27 18.97 -2.76
N LYS A 91 4.88 19.40 -3.85
CA LYS A 91 5.10 20.81 -4.15
C LYS A 91 5.11 21.05 -5.65
N TYR A 92 4.36 22.06 -6.09
CA TYR A 92 4.56 22.65 -7.41
C TYR A 92 5.80 23.55 -7.37
N LEU A 93 6.87 23.14 -8.04
CA LEU A 93 8.07 23.96 -8.17
C LEU A 93 7.86 25.06 -9.24
N THR A 94 7.10 24.72 -10.29
CA THR A 94 6.55 25.65 -11.28
C THR A 94 5.10 25.27 -11.55
N PRO A 95 4.30 26.09 -12.26
CA PRO A 95 2.94 25.70 -12.66
C PRO A 95 2.88 24.42 -13.51
N SER A 96 4.00 24.03 -14.12
CA SER A 96 4.13 22.84 -14.97
C SER A 96 4.94 21.71 -14.33
N LEU A 97 5.50 21.86 -13.13
CA LEU A 97 6.35 20.84 -12.49
C LEU A 97 5.90 20.57 -11.06
N LEU A 98 5.42 19.35 -10.82
CA LEU A 98 5.08 18.82 -9.51
C LEU A 98 6.19 17.88 -9.03
N LEU A 99 6.68 18.10 -7.81
CA LEU A 99 7.57 17.20 -7.11
C LEU A 99 6.85 16.56 -5.94
N GLY A 100 7.19 15.31 -5.64
CA GLY A 100 6.61 14.57 -4.53
C GLY A 100 7.60 13.62 -3.90
N VAL A 101 7.53 13.52 -2.57
CA VAL A 101 8.20 12.47 -1.81
C VAL A 101 7.20 11.85 -0.84
N GLY A 102 7.32 10.54 -0.66
CA GLY A 102 6.51 9.77 0.25
C GLY A 102 7.36 8.78 1.02
N TYR A 103 6.99 8.54 2.27
CA TYR A 103 7.55 7.50 3.09
C TYR A 103 6.43 6.64 3.65
N ILE A 104 6.59 5.33 3.50
CA ILE A 104 5.63 4.31 3.90
C ILE A 104 6.36 3.37 4.84
N TYR A 105 5.80 3.17 6.03
CA TYR A 105 6.24 2.17 6.98
C TYR A 105 5.14 1.14 7.17
N THR A 106 5.47 -0.12 6.94
CA THR A 106 4.55 -1.24 7.14
C THR A 106 5.14 -2.17 8.19
N ALA A 107 4.40 -2.46 9.24
CA ALA A 107 4.76 -3.48 10.22
C ALA A 107 3.70 -4.58 10.21
N ALA A 108 4.13 -5.82 10.16
CA ALA A 108 3.27 -6.98 10.37
C ALA A 108 3.61 -7.62 11.71
N ASP A 109 2.60 -7.98 12.48
CA ASP A 109 2.72 -8.71 13.73
C ASP A 109 1.89 -9.99 13.64
N TYR A 110 2.58 -11.12 13.48
CA TYR A 110 1.94 -12.44 13.38
C TYR A 110 1.82 -13.07 14.76
N SER A 111 0.70 -13.77 14.99
CA SER A 111 0.45 -14.51 16.23
C SER A 111 1.53 -15.55 16.58
N GLN A 112 2.32 -15.99 15.59
CA GLN A 112 3.44 -16.93 15.76
C GLN A 112 4.77 -16.24 16.15
N SER A 113 4.72 -15.08 16.80
CA SER A 113 5.91 -14.33 17.25
C SER A 113 6.86 -13.91 16.12
N ARG A 114 6.31 -13.63 14.93
CA ARG A 114 7.08 -13.08 13.80
C ARG A 114 6.61 -11.66 13.52
N ALA A 115 7.51 -10.70 13.56
CA ALA A 115 7.16 -9.29 13.39
C ALA A 115 7.99 -8.60 12.28
N PRO A 116 7.80 -8.94 10.99
CA PRO A 116 8.54 -8.30 9.93
C PRO A 116 8.05 -6.86 9.68
N HIS A 117 8.96 -6.00 9.28
CA HIS A 117 8.64 -4.61 8.93
C HIS A 117 9.33 -4.18 7.64
N TRP A 118 8.77 -3.17 6.98
CA TRP A 118 9.23 -2.63 5.71
C TRP A 118 9.25 -1.11 5.76
N HIS A 119 10.31 -0.55 5.19
CA HIS A 119 10.50 0.87 4.97
C HIS A 119 10.50 1.13 3.48
N GLN A 120 9.61 1.97 2.97
CA GLN A 120 9.58 2.34 1.57
C GLN A 120 9.64 3.85 1.40
N VAL A 121 10.51 4.29 0.50
CA VAL A 121 10.63 5.68 0.06
C VAL A 121 10.21 5.77 -1.39
N ASN A 122 9.30 6.68 -1.68
CA ASN A 122 8.88 7.01 -3.03
C ASN A 122 9.29 8.45 -3.32
N ILE A 123 9.91 8.69 -4.47
CA ILE A 123 10.25 10.03 -4.95
C ILE A 123 9.79 10.16 -6.39
N GLY A 124 9.20 11.29 -6.75
CA GLY A 124 8.69 11.48 -8.10
C GLY A 124 8.65 12.92 -8.56
N ALA A 125 8.61 13.05 -9.88
CA ALA A 125 8.42 14.31 -10.59
C ALA A 125 7.41 14.10 -11.71
N ASP A 126 6.47 15.03 -11.86
CA ASP A 126 5.47 15.05 -12.93
C ASP A 126 5.55 16.42 -13.63
N TYR A 127 5.82 16.40 -14.94
CA TYR A 127 5.97 17.58 -15.78
C TYR A 127 4.84 17.68 -16.81
N PHE A 128 4.02 18.72 -16.67
CA PHE A 128 2.89 19.02 -17.54
C PHE A 128 3.37 19.71 -18.81
N LEU A 129 3.51 18.95 -19.90
CA LEU A 129 3.83 19.45 -21.24
C LEU A 129 2.72 20.34 -21.78
N THR A 130 1.46 19.93 -21.58
CA THR A 130 0.26 20.68 -21.95
C THR A 130 -0.84 20.45 -20.90
N LYS A 131 -2.00 21.09 -21.06
CA LYS A 131 -3.19 20.79 -20.21
C LYS A 131 -3.66 19.33 -20.33
N ARG A 132 -3.26 18.63 -21.39
CA ARG A 132 -3.70 17.27 -21.72
C ARG A 132 -2.58 16.25 -21.58
N THR A 133 -1.32 16.66 -21.69
CA THR A 133 -0.17 15.75 -21.77
C THR A 133 0.82 16.04 -20.65
N ASP A 134 1.25 15.00 -19.96
CA ASP A 134 2.29 15.05 -18.94
C ASP A 134 3.28 13.89 -19.09
N VAL A 135 4.49 14.09 -18.57
CA VAL A 135 5.54 13.06 -18.45
C VAL A 135 5.98 12.98 -17.00
N TYR A 136 6.17 11.77 -16.50
CA TYR A 136 6.50 11.57 -15.10
C TYR A 136 7.57 10.50 -14.92
N VAL A 137 8.30 10.65 -13.81
CA VAL A 137 9.26 9.66 -13.31
C VAL A 137 9.04 9.44 -11.83
N VAL A 138 9.06 8.19 -11.39
CA VAL A 138 8.95 7.81 -9.98
C VAL A 138 9.99 6.76 -9.66
N GLY A 139 10.79 7.00 -8.64
CA GLY A 139 11.66 6.02 -8.00
C GLY A 139 11.03 5.50 -6.72
N LEU A 140 11.04 4.19 -6.54
CA LEU A 140 10.59 3.51 -5.34
C LEU A 140 11.74 2.68 -4.79
N TYR A 141 12.01 2.80 -3.50
CA TYR A 141 12.99 1.99 -2.80
C TYR A 141 12.34 1.40 -1.56
N GLN A 142 12.41 0.08 -1.40
CA GLN A 142 11.88 -0.64 -0.24
C GLN A 142 12.98 -1.46 0.43
N ASN A 143 13.06 -1.38 1.75
CA ASN A 143 13.89 -2.19 2.62
C ASN A 143 13.02 -3.00 3.59
N ALA A 144 13.24 -4.31 3.64
CA ALA A 144 12.57 -5.24 4.53
C ALA A 144 13.48 -5.63 5.71
N SER A 145 12.86 -5.97 6.84
CA SER A 145 13.54 -6.49 8.02
C SER A 145 14.21 -7.85 7.76
N VAL A 146 15.09 -8.27 8.69
CA VAL A 146 15.72 -9.60 8.63
C VAL A 146 14.65 -10.68 8.60
N GLY A 147 14.79 -11.64 7.68
CA GLY A 147 13.83 -12.73 7.52
C GLY A 147 12.56 -12.36 6.74
N ALA A 148 12.51 -11.18 6.10
CA ALA A 148 11.48 -10.80 5.14
C ALA A 148 12.10 -10.38 3.80
N HIS A 149 11.32 -10.54 2.73
CA HIS A 149 11.69 -10.10 1.39
C HIS A 149 11.04 -8.74 1.11
N ALA A 150 11.76 -7.87 0.40
CA ALA A 150 11.16 -6.67 -0.16
C ALA A 150 10.32 -7.06 -1.40
N GLN A 151 9.09 -6.56 -1.46
CA GLN A 151 8.18 -6.75 -2.58
C GLN A 151 7.34 -5.47 -2.78
N ILE A 152 7.74 -4.65 -3.74
CA ILE A 152 6.99 -3.50 -4.22
C ILE A 152 5.80 -4.02 -5.03
N TYR A 153 4.61 -3.47 -4.79
CA TYR A 153 3.37 -3.87 -5.46
C TYR A 153 3.54 -3.94 -6.98
N THR A 154 3.02 -5.01 -7.62
CA THR A 154 3.18 -5.41 -9.04
C THR A 154 4.52 -6.00 -9.48
N THR A 155 5.50 -6.10 -8.58
CA THR A 155 6.80 -6.75 -8.88
C THR A 155 6.94 -8.10 -8.17
N SER A 156 7.78 -8.98 -8.73
CA SER A 156 8.19 -10.22 -8.07
C SER A 156 8.99 -9.90 -6.78
N PRO A 157 8.90 -10.74 -5.73
CA PRO A 157 9.70 -10.56 -4.53
C PRO A 157 11.21 -10.49 -4.84
N SER A 158 11.92 -9.60 -4.16
CA SER A 158 13.38 -9.51 -4.23
C SER A 158 14.03 -10.72 -3.56
N SER A 159 15.16 -11.18 -4.12
CA SER A 159 16.02 -12.20 -3.49
C SER A 159 16.72 -11.68 -2.23
N THR A 160 16.70 -10.36 -2.01
CA THR A 160 17.30 -9.71 -0.86
C THR A 160 16.27 -8.92 -0.06
N ARG A 161 16.74 -8.26 1.01
CA ARG A 161 15.96 -7.31 1.81
C ARG A 161 15.68 -5.99 1.10
N ASN A 162 16.24 -5.75 -0.08
CA ASN A 162 16.12 -4.47 -0.77
C ASN A 162 15.47 -4.65 -2.14
N GLN A 163 14.62 -3.72 -2.53
CA GLN A 163 14.09 -3.64 -3.88
C GLN A 163 13.97 -2.19 -4.34
N SER A 164 14.38 -1.94 -5.58
CA SER A 164 14.28 -0.64 -6.23
C SER A 164 13.49 -0.77 -7.52
N VAL A 165 12.61 0.17 -7.78
CA VAL A 165 11.82 0.25 -9.02
C VAL A 165 11.87 1.69 -9.53
N VAL A 166 12.03 1.85 -10.84
CA VAL A 166 11.89 3.14 -11.51
C VAL A 166 10.80 3.02 -12.55
N VAL A 167 9.85 3.94 -12.52
CA VAL A 167 8.74 4.05 -13.47
C VAL A 167 8.91 5.35 -14.23
N VAL A 168 8.85 5.28 -15.56
CA VAL A 168 8.80 6.45 -16.44
C VAL A 168 7.57 6.29 -17.32
N GLY A 169 6.80 7.36 -17.49
CA GLY A 169 5.59 7.29 -18.29
C GLY A 169 5.18 8.64 -18.87
N MET A 170 4.24 8.57 -19.80
CA MET A 170 3.56 9.72 -20.40
C MET A 170 2.06 9.48 -20.34
N ARG A 171 1.28 10.50 -20.00
CA ARG A 171 -0.19 10.43 -19.95
C ARG A 171 -0.77 11.50 -20.83
N THR A 172 -1.79 11.14 -21.62
CA THR A 172 -2.58 12.06 -22.43
C THR A 172 -4.06 11.94 -22.09
N LYS A 173 -4.74 13.09 -21.87
CA LYS A 173 -6.17 13.19 -21.51
C LYS A 173 -6.98 13.79 -22.67
N PHE A 174 -8.09 13.14 -23.01
CA PHE A 174 -8.98 13.50 -24.13
C PHE A 174 -10.22 14.26 -23.66
#